data_AF-A0AAN8Q9S0-F1
#
_entry.id   AF-A0AAN8Q9S0-F1
#
_cell.length_a   1.000
_cell.length_b   1.000
_cell.length_c   1.000
_cell.angle_alpha   90.00
_cell.angle_beta   90.00
_cell.angle_gamma   90.00
#
_symmetry.space_group_name_H-M   'P 1'
#
loop_
_entity.id
_entity.type
_entity.pdbx_description
1 polymer ?
#
loop_
_entity_poly.entity_id
_entity_poly.type
_entity_poly.pdbx_seq_one_letter_code
_entity_poly.pdbx_strand_id
1 'polypeptide(L)'
;MRFYLKKLIYILIVFYVVSFMIYTYITVDRQTFITATGNFVITAKRNNKYQNSVDVPKTSPKKEHRPTAVTFTERKAGPCMDLRRPQQVFDAETWQKVNGDVKNFVFSAFYENITEPKVRIVGLKERKSSQGIFCQMWFDGKTELEIETVYIKKIPEDHSKRYSATFYICQWEQKELIPYAVSLVTSLCEKPTNFLSVQHNLEQKWKFSLCLTPFNFRYSRAYELVEMIELNRLLGVEHFFFYNYSTGSNVDEVLDTYINEGVVKVIQWHLPILVDRWPPNKKEEVHYFAQLASLNDCLYRNLYTSKYIVYTDLDEFIIPRKTTDLPSLISKIDPDSNKYGAFIFRCIFFRKEWPKLKGDFEGRAQAEKYKSETLLTVKREHKLWPMYQRSKYIVKPSGVEVVGIHTVWTWRNGYKAYKVNEDDARLHHYRSWENPIEPNSRIIDMIIHDNYKDKLLERLNQRWMQLPDVPLDIPISNYTHPLR
;
A
#
# COMPACT_ATOMS: atom_id res chain seq x y z
N MET A 1 41.01 35.22 27.96
CA MET A 1 40.07 36.18 27.33
C MET A 1 40.37 36.46 25.85
N ARG A 2 41.60 36.82 25.44
CA ARG A 2 41.94 37.13 24.02
C ARG A 2 41.75 35.97 23.01
N PHE A 3 41.85 34.71 23.44
CA PHE A 3 41.68 33.55 22.56
C PHE A 3 40.21 33.26 22.21
N TYR A 4 39.29 33.50 23.15
CA TYR A 4 37.84 33.32 22.95
C TYR A 4 37.25 34.42 22.06
N LEU A 5 37.77 35.65 22.15
CA LEU A 5 37.34 36.76 21.30
C LEU A 5 37.67 36.51 19.82
N LYS A 6 38.84 35.94 19.51
CA LYS A 6 39.20 35.57 18.13
C LYS A 6 38.32 34.47 17.54
N LYS A 7 37.94 33.46 18.34
CA LYS A 7 36.98 32.42 17.91
C LYS A 7 35.59 32.99 17.66
N LEU A 8 35.12 33.91 18.50
CA LEU A 8 33.82 34.54 18.34
C LEU A 8 33.76 35.43 17.09
N ILE A 9 34.81 36.21 16.84
CA ILE A 9 34.95 37.03 15.62
C ILE A 9 34.98 36.13 14.37
N TYR A 10 35.71 35.02 14.40
CA TYR A 10 35.76 34.08 13.29
C TYR A 10 34.38 33.46 12.98
N ILE A 11 33.63 33.06 14.01
CA ILE A 11 32.27 32.50 13.84
C ILE A 11 31.31 33.56 13.25
N LEU A 12 31.40 34.82 13.70
CA LEU A 12 30.58 35.91 13.17
C LEU A 12 30.91 36.22 11.70
N ILE A 13 32.19 36.18 11.32
CA ILE A 13 32.62 36.36 9.92
C ILE A 13 32.09 35.23 9.05
N VAL A 14 32.21 33.97 9.48
CA VAL A 14 31.67 32.82 8.73
C VAL A 14 30.16 32.94 8.56
N PHE A 15 29.44 33.33 9.61
CA PHE A 15 27.98 33.50 9.55
C PHE A 15 27.58 34.63 8.59
N TYR A 16 28.32 35.74 8.58
CA TYR A 16 28.10 36.85 7.67
C TYR A 16 28.35 36.45 6.21
N VAL A 17 29.43 35.73 5.92
CA VAL A 17 29.75 35.26 4.56
C VAL A 17 28.70 34.28 4.04
N VAL A 18 28.25 33.34 4.87
CA VAL A 18 27.20 32.39 4.49
C VAL A 18 25.87 33.10 4.24
N SER A 19 25.49 34.05 5.11
CA SER A 19 24.26 34.84 4.94
C SER A 19 24.31 35.72 3.69
N PHE A 20 25.48 36.30 3.37
CA PHE A 20 25.68 37.09 2.16
C PHE A 20 25.61 36.21 0.90
N MET A 21 26.18 35.01 0.90
CA MET A 21 26.07 34.06 -0.21
C MET A 21 24.63 33.58 -0.45
N ILE A 22 23.85 33.36 0.62
CA ILE A 22 22.44 33.01 0.50
C ILE A 22 21.64 34.19 -0.08
N TYR A 23 21.93 35.43 0.37
CA TYR A 23 21.26 36.63 -0.13
C TYR A 23 21.59 36.89 -1.61
N THR A 24 22.84 36.73 -2.04
CA THR A 24 23.22 36.87 -3.46
C THR A 24 22.62 35.76 -4.32
N TYR A 25 22.56 34.52 -3.84
CA TYR A 25 21.89 33.43 -4.55
C TYR A 25 20.39 33.71 -4.76
N ILE A 26 19.68 34.16 -3.72
CA ILE A 26 18.25 34.49 -3.80
C ILE A 26 17.97 35.69 -4.72
N THR A 27 18.87 36.69 -4.73
CA THR A 27 18.71 37.88 -5.58
C THR A 27 19.03 37.63 -7.05
N VAL A 28 20.02 36.77 -7.35
CA VAL A 28 20.32 36.34 -8.73
C VAL A 28 19.17 35.50 -9.31
N ASP A 29 18.59 34.58 -8.53
CA ASP A 29 17.47 33.74 -8.99
C ASP A 29 16.20 34.58 -9.28
N ARG A 30 15.97 35.66 -8.51
CA ARG A 30 14.86 36.60 -8.76
C ARG A 30 15.04 37.42 -10.04
N GLN A 31 16.26 37.68 -10.48
CA GLN A 31 16.53 38.48 -11.69
C GLN A 31 16.41 37.64 -12.96
N THR A 32 16.71 36.34 -12.91
CA THR A 32 16.50 35.40 -14.02
C THR A 32 15.03 35.10 -14.33
N PHE A 33 14.12 35.30 -13.38
CA PHE A 33 12.67 35.12 -13.59
C PHE A 33 11.94 36.33 -14.20
N ILE A 34 12.57 37.51 -14.30
CA ILE A 34 11.90 38.74 -14.76
C ILE A 34 12.18 39.06 -16.25
N THR A 35 13.12 38.39 -16.92
CA THR A 35 13.48 38.66 -18.33
C THR A 35 12.99 37.63 -19.36
N ALA A 36 12.12 36.69 -19.00
CA ALA A 36 11.58 35.69 -19.93
C ALA A 36 10.06 35.82 -20.14
N THR A 37 9.54 37.05 -20.28
CA THR A 37 8.19 37.33 -20.76
C THR A 37 8.23 38.29 -21.95
N GLY A 38 8.86 37.83 -23.04
CA GLY A 38 8.83 38.47 -24.35
C GLY A 38 7.77 37.81 -25.25
N ASN A 39 6.78 38.59 -25.67
CA ASN A 39 5.67 38.22 -26.54
C ASN A 39 6.09 37.40 -27.77
N PHE A 40 5.54 36.19 -27.91
CA PHE A 40 5.40 35.51 -29.20
C PHE A 40 3.93 35.27 -29.49
N VAL A 41 3.36 36.18 -30.30
CA VAL A 41 2.12 35.94 -31.03
C VAL A 41 2.49 35.07 -32.23
N ILE A 42 2.15 33.78 -32.19
CA ILE A 42 2.18 32.92 -33.38
C ILE A 42 0.73 32.62 -33.77
N THR A 43 0.30 33.29 -34.83
CA THR A 43 -0.92 33.03 -35.59
C THR A 43 -1.02 31.55 -35.98
N ALA A 44 -2.09 30.90 -35.54
CA ALA A 44 -2.45 29.56 -35.94
C ALA A 44 -2.78 29.51 -37.44
N LYS A 45 -1.92 28.86 -38.24
CA LYS A 45 -2.30 28.32 -39.55
C LYS A 45 -2.62 26.83 -39.39
N ARG A 46 -3.91 26.56 -39.45
CA ARG A 46 -4.54 25.24 -39.42
C ARG A 46 -4.25 24.55 -40.76
N ASN A 47 -3.35 23.57 -40.77
CA ASN A 47 -3.24 22.62 -41.89
C ASN A 47 -3.72 21.25 -41.41
N ASN A 48 -4.96 20.93 -41.79
CA ASN A 48 -5.51 19.58 -41.82
C ASN A 48 -4.70 18.74 -42.81
N LYS A 49 -4.07 17.65 -42.34
CA LYS A 49 -4.11 16.33 -42.98
C LYS A 49 -3.37 15.31 -42.12
N TYR A 50 -3.89 14.07 -42.14
CA TYR A 50 -3.50 12.88 -41.37
C TYR A 50 -4.26 12.64 -40.06
N GLN A 51 -5.56 12.38 -40.21
CA GLN A 51 -6.30 11.44 -39.38
C GLN A 51 -5.90 10.02 -39.81
N ASN A 52 -5.04 9.36 -39.04
CA ASN A 52 -5.09 7.90 -38.89
C ASN A 52 -5.69 7.66 -37.51
N SER A 53 -7.01 7.43 -37.49
CA SER A 53 -7.73 6.93 -36.33
C SER A 53 -7.21 5.53 -36.00
N VAL A 54 -6.38 5.42 -34.97
CA VAL A 54 -6.22 4.15 -34.27
C VAL A 54 -7.50 3.99 -33.47
N ASP A 55 -8.36 3.09 -33.94
CA ASP A 55 -9.54 2.65 -33.21
C ASP A 55 -9.09 2.12 -31.84
N VAL A 56 -9.39 2.90 -30.80
CA VAL A 56 -9.39 2.40 -29.42
C VAL A 56 -10.40 1.25 -29.40
N PRO A 57 -9.99 0.00 -29.09
CA PRO A 57 -10.94 -1.09 -28.98
C PRO A 57 -11.99 -0.69 -27.95
N LYS A 58 -13.26 -0.68 -28.37
CA LYS A 58 -14.40 -0.54 -27.48
C LYS A 58 -14.25 -1.62 -26.42
N THR A 59 -13.96 -1.20 -25.19
CA THR A 59 -14.03 -2.05 -24.02
C THR A 59 -15.40 -2.74 -24.01
N SER A 60 -15.37 -4.06 -24.04
CA SER A 60 -16.55 -4.86 -23.72
C SER A 60 -17.10 -4.39 -22.37
N PRO A 61 -18.44 -4.36 -22.18
CA PRO A 61 -19.02 -3.84 -20.96
C PRO A 61 -18.56 -4.73 -19.80
N LYS A 62 -17.64 -4.22 -18.98
CA LYS A 62 -17.31 -4.83 -17.69
C LYS A 62 -18.65 -5.01 -16.96
N LYS A 63 -18.91 -6.23 -16.45
CA LYS A 63 -20.05 -6.48 -15.57
C LYS A 63 -19.97 -5.52 -14.39
N GLU A 64 -20.71 -4.43 -14.48
CA GLU A 64 -20.88 -3.44 -13.44
C GLU A 64 -21.70 -4.12 -12.32
N HIS A 65 -21.03 -4.74 -11.35
CA HIS A 65 -21.68 -5.15 -10.11
C HIS A 65 -21.89 -3.91 -9.24
N ARG A 66 -23.01 -3.25 -9.55
CA ARG A 66 -23.87 -2.33 -8.78
C ARG A 66 -23.36 -1.75 -7.45
N PRO A 67 -23.61 -0.45 -7.18
CA PRO A 67 -23.99 -0.05 -5.83
C PRO A 67 -25.37 -0.65 -5.54
N THR A 68 -25.42 -1.70 -4.72
CA THR A 68 -26.67 -2.10 -4.08
C THR A 68 -27.00 -1.00 -3.08
N ALA A 69 -27.90 -0.08 -3.45
CA ALA A 69 -28.29 1.02 -2.58
C ALA A 69 -28.68 0.49 -1.20
N VAL A 70 -28.16 1.12 -0.13
CA VAL A 70 -28.55 0.77 1.23
C VAL A 70 -30.05 1.00 1.37
N THR A 71 -30.78 -0.07 1.69
CA THR A 71 -32.22 0.00 1.95
C THR A 71 -32.47 0.23 3.43
N PHE A 72 -33.60 0.85 3.75
CA PHE A 72 -33.90 1.34 5.09
C PHE A 72 -35.30 0.92 5.55
N THR A 73 -35.43 0.59 6.82
CA THR A 73 -36.71 0.35 7.50
C THR A 73 -36.86 1.27 8.71
N GLU A 74 -38.09 1.65 9.04
CA GLU A 74 -38.37 2.43 10.25
C GLU A 74 -38.01 1.65 11.52
N ARG A 75 -37.65 2.39 12.58
CA ARG A 75 -37.38 1.81 13.90
C ARG A 75 -38.65 1.79 14.75
N LYS A 76 -38.74 0.79 15.62
CA LYS A 76 -39.93 0.53 16.46
C LYS A 76 -39.73 0.89 17.94
N ALA A 77 -38.49 1.08 18.40
CA ALA A 77 -38.15 1.35 19.81
C ALA A 77 -36.72 1.90 20.00
N GLY A 78 -36.45 2.48 21.18
CA GLY A 78 -35.12 2.91 21.66
C GLY A 78 -34.77 4.38 21.38
N PRO A 79 -33.55 4.84 21.76
CA PRO A 79 -33.10 6.21 21.51
C PRO A 79 -32.96 6.49 20.00
N CYS A 80 -33.11 7.76 19.61
CA CYS A 80 -32.98 8.23 18.22
C CYS A 80 -33.96 7.55 17.23
N MET A 81 -35.27 7.58 17.54
CA MET A 81 -36.33 6.90 16.75
C MET A 81 -36.42 7.36 15.29
N ASP A 82 -35.99 8.59 14.99
CA ASP A 82 -36.00 9.14 13.62
C ASP A 82 -34.97 8.47 12.69
N LEU A 83 -34.02 7.72 13.26
CA LEU A 83 -32.99 7.04 12.49
C LEU A 83 -33.53 5.73 11.92
N ARG A 84 -33.46 5.58 10.60
CA ARG A 84 -33.85 4.34 9.93
C ARG A 84 -32.79 3.25 10.10
N ARG A 85 -33.23 2.00 10.22
CA ARG A 85 -32.38 0.81 10.26
C ARG A 85 -31.95 0.42 8.84
N PRO A 86 -30.65 0.29 8.55
CA PRO A 86 -30.17 -0.18 7.25
C PRO A 86 -30.36 -1.71 7.13
N GLN A 87 -30.83 -2.22 6.00
CA GLN A 87 -31.11 -3.65 5.79
C GLN A 87 -30.10 -4.34 4.88
N GLN A 88 -29.59 -3.63 3.87
CA GLN A 88 -28.69 -4.17 2.86
C GLN A 88 -27.41 -3.35 2.81
N VAL A 89 -26.56 -3.52 3.82
CA VAL A 89 -25.24 -2.88 3.88
C VAL A 89 -24.22 -3.88 3.36
N PHE A 90 -23.50 -3.49 2.31
CA PHE A 90 -22.42 -4.29 1.74
C PHE A 90 -21.08 -3.58 1.96
N ASP A 91 -19.97 -4.32 1.89
CA ASP A 91 -18.64 -3.70 1.78
C ASP A 91 -18.58 -2.99 0.41
N ALA A 92 -18.77 -1.68 0.43
CA ALA A 92 -18.77 -0.87 -0.78
C ALA A 92 -17.35 -0.65 -1.33
N GLU A 93 -16.29 -0.97 -0.58
CA GLU A 93 -14.90 -0.68 -0.93
C GLU A 93 -14.68 0.79 -1.34
N THR A 94 -15.38 1.69 -0.66
CA THR A 94 -15.34 3.14 -0.93
C THR A 94 -15.16 3.93 0.34
N TRP A 95 -14.41 5.02 0.26
CA TRP A 95 -14.28 5.98 1.33
C TRP A 95 -15.57 6.77 1.53
N GLN A 96 -16.07 6.78 2.76
CA GLN A 96 -17.32 7.45 3.14
C GLN A 96 -17.02 8.58 4.12
N LYS A 97 -17.63 9.74 3.89
CA LYS A 97 -17.47 10.90 4.78
C LYS A 97 -18.26 10.67 6.07
N VAL A 98 -17.62 10.96 7.20
CA VAL A 98 -18.29 11.07 8.51
C VAL A 98 -18.97 12.43 8.59
N ASN A 99 -20.16 12.47 9.18
CA ASN A 99 -20.91 13.71 9.40
C ASN A 99 -20.07 14.83 10.05
N GLY A 100 -20.52 16.08 9.87
CA GLY A 100 -19.91 17.26 10.48
C GLY A 100 -19.05 18.12 9.55
N ASP A 101 -18.54 19.20 10.13
CA ASP A 101 -17.74 20.24 9.45
C ASP A 101 -16.32 19.75 9.11
N VAL A 102 -15.81 18.80 9.89
CA VAL A 102 -14.51 18.17 9.68
C VAL A 102 -14.65 17.03 8.66
N LYS A 103 -13.70 16.95 7.74
CA LYS A 103 -13.66 15.88 6.72
C LYS A 103 -12.98 14.62 7.26
N ASN A 104 -13.55 13.95 8.26
CA ASN A 104 -13.11 12.59 8.61
C ASN A 104 -13.70 11.60 7.60
N PHE A 105 -12.95 10.55 7.27
CA PHE A 105 -13.38 9.52 6.34
C PHE A 105 -13.19 8.13 6.93
N VAL A 106 -14.09 7.21 6.58
CA VAL A 106 -14.02 5.80 6.96
C VAL A 106 -14.09 4.93 5.71
N PHE A 107 -13.46 3.76 5.75
CA PHE A 107 -13.36 2.87 4.58
C PHE A 107 -13.99 1.50 4.84
N SER A 108 -13.61 0.84 5.93
CA SER A 108 -14.00 -0.54 6.23
C SER A 108 -14.19 -0.74 7.72
N ALA A 109 -14.98 -1.74 8.09
CA ALA A 109 -15.24 -2.13 9.48
C ALA A 109 -15.06 -3.64 9.65
N PHE A 110 -14.34 -4.05 10.69
CA PHE A 110 -14.02 -5.44 10.98
C PHE A 110 -14.41 -5.80 12.41
N TYR A 111 -15.10 -6.92 12.58
CA TYR A 111 -15.29 -7.54 13.88
C TYR A 111 -13.98 -8.20 14.32
N GLU A 112 -13.55 -7.90 15.55
CA GLU A 112 -12.39 -8.49 16.20
C GLU A 112 -12.81 -9.00 17.58
N ASN A 113 -12.44 -10.24 17.88
CA ASN A 113 -12.63 -10.88 19.19
C ASN A 113 -11.37 -11.66 19.63
N ILE A 114 -10.19 -11.04 19.53
CA ILE A 114 -8.94 -11.65 19.98
C ILE A 114 -8.73 -11.42 21.48
N THR A 115 -8.85 -10.17 21.94
CA THR A 115 -8.77 -9.82 23.36
C THR A 115 -10.16 -9.63 23.97
N GLU A 116 -11.01 -8.93 23.24
CA GLU A 116 -12.41 -8.69 23.57
C GLU A 116 -13.16 -8.31 22.29
N PRO A 117 -14.48 -8.55 22.22
CA PRO A 117 -15.30 -8.14 21.10
C PRO A 117 -15.26 -6.63 20.88
N LYS A 118 -14.96 -6.23 19.65
CA LYS A 118 -14.99 -4.84 19.18
C LYS A 118 -15.19 -4.79 17.68
N VAL A 119 -15.68 -3.65 17.21
CA VAL A 119 -15.65 -3.30 15.79
C VAL A 119 -14.53 -2.30 15.60
N ARG A 120 -13.61 -2.63 14.70
CA ARG A 120 -12.50 -1.77 14.32
C ARG A 120 -12.75 -1.23 12.93
N ILE A 121 -12.82 0.10 12.84
CA ILE A 121 -13.06 0.81 11.59
C ILE A 121 -11.75 1.45 11.15
N VAL A 122 -11.35 1.21 9.90
CA VAL A 122 -10.19 1.86 9.28
C VAL A 122 -10.64 3.15 8.62
N GLY A 123 -9.92 4.24 8.88
CA GLY A 123 -10.25 5.53 8.29
C GLY A 123 -9.11 6.54 8.28
N LEU A 124 -9.44 7.76 7.85
CA LEU A 124 -8.57 8.92 7.83
C LEU A 124 -9.16 10.02 8.70
N LYS A 125 -8.38 10.44 9.68
CA LYS A 125 -8.73 11.53 10.58
C LYS A 125 -7.95 12.79 10.25
N GLU A 126 -8.62 13.94 10.20
CA GLU A 126 -7.91 15.21 10.16
C GLU A 126 -7.22 15.46 11.51
N ARG A 127 -5.90 15.69 11.49
CA ARG A 127 -5.08 15.65 12.72
C ARG A 127 -5.47 16.71 13.75
N LYS A 128 -5.91 17.89 13.30
CA LYS A 128 -6.31 19.03 14.13
C LYS A 128 -7.74 18.94 14.67
N SER A 129 -8.54 17.99 14.20
CA SER A 129 -9.92 17.85 14.66
C SER A 129 -9.96 17.35 16.11
N SER A 130 -10.77 17.99 16.95
CA SER A 130 -11.08 17.58 18.32
C SER A 130 -12.54 17.14 18.49
N GLN A 131 -13.27 16.96 17.38
CA GLN A 131 -14.69 16.64 17.41
C GLN A 131 -14.91 15.24 17.98
N GLY A 132 -15.85 15.12 18.92
CA GLY A 132 -16.32 13.85 19.44
C GLY A 132 -16.99 13.01 18.35
N ILE A 133 -16.80 11.70 18.40
CA ILE A 133 -17.37 10.76 17.42
C ILE A 133 -18.03 9.62 18.19
N PHE A 134 -19.20 9.21 17.73
CA PHE A 134 -19.98 8.10 18.27
C PHE A 134 -20.17 7.02 17.21
N CYS A 135 -20.23 5.77 17.64
CA CYS A 135 -20.63 4.64 16.81
C CYS A 135 -22.13 4.45 16.93
N GLN A 136 -22.83 4.37 15.80
CA GLN A 136 -24.19 3.84 15.72
C GLN A 136 -24.10 2.41 15.17
N MET A 137 -24.51 1.41 15.93
CA MET A 137 -24.37 -0.01 15.59
C MET A 137 -25.73 -0.71 15.51
N TRP A 138 -25.92 -1.50 14.46
CA TRP A 138 -27.12 -2.30 14.23
C TRP A 138 -26.80 -3.79 14.29
N PHE A 139 -27.69 -4.55 14.96
CA PHE A 139 -27.53 -5.98 15.22
C PHE A 139 -28.74 -6.75 14.69
N ASP A 140 -28.53 -7.96 14.23
CA ASP A 140 -29.63 -8.86 13.88
C ASP A 140 -30.42 -9.28 15.12
N GLY A 141 -31.75 -9.32 14.99
CA GLY A 141 -32.66 -9.65 16.10
C GLY A 141 -32.87 -8.53 17.14
N LYS A 142 -32.05 -7.47 17.15
CA LYS A 142 -32.21 -6.33 18.06
C LYS A 142 -32.90 -5.15 17.37
N THR A 143 -34.00 -4.65 17.92
CA THR A 143 -34.73 -3.49 17.36
C THR A 143 -34.11 -2.14 17.71
N GLU A 144 -33.39 -2.10 18.83
CA GLU A 144 -32.74 -0.90 19.35
C GLU A 144 -31.37 -0.69 18.73
N LEU A 145 -31.05 0.58 18.44
CA LEU A 145 -29.75 1.04 18.00
C LEU A 145 -28.84 1.17 19.22
N GLU A 146 -27.65 0.61 19.12
CA GLU A 146 -26.60 0.86 20.11
C GLU A 146 -25.77 2.07 19.71
N ILE A 147 -25.52 2.94 20.68
CA ILE A 147 -24.75 4.17 20.47
C ILE A 147 -23.64 4.23 21.50
N GLU A 148 -22.41 4.23 21.01
CA GLU A 148 -21.23 4.09 21.87
C GLU A 148 -20.19 5.16 21.57
N THR A 149 -19.40 5.52 22.58
CA THR A 149 -18.28 6.45 22.37
C THR A 149 -17.15 5.75 21.63
N VAL A 150 -16.61 6.40 20.60
CA VAL A 150 -15.48 5.84 19.84
C VAL A 150 -14.17 6.00 20.61
N TYR A 151 -13.40 4.92 20.72
CA TYR A 151 -11.97 5.02 21.03
C TYR A 151 -11.16 5.24 19.75
N ILE A 152 -10.55 6.42 19.62
CA ILE A 152 -9.79 6.83 18.45
C ILE A 152 -8.31 6.51 18.64
N LYS A 153 -7.76 5.61 17.82
CA LYS A 153 -6.34 5.25 17.83
C LYS A 153 -5.67 5.65 16.52
N LYS A 154 -4.82 6.68 16.57
CA LYS A 154 -4.01 7.10 15.41
C LYS A 154 -2.94 6.04 15.12
N ILE A 155 -2.75 5.73 13.84
CA ILE A 155 -1.64 4.89 13.38
C ILE A 155 -0.38 5.78 13.30
N PRO A 156 0.77 5.37 13.86
CA PRO A 156 2.02 6.13 13.78
C PRO A 156 2.50 6.35 12.34
N GLU A 157 3.57 7.16 12.16
CA GLU A 157 4.14 7.49 10.84
C GLU A 157 3.23 8.40 9.97
N ASP A 158 2.55 9.39 10.54
CA ASP A 158 1.69 10.30 9.76
C ASP A 158 2.45 11.29 8.84
N HIS A 159 3.79 11.30 8.91
CA HIS A 159 4.69 12.19 8.16
C HIS A 159 4.30 13.68 8.21
N SER A 160 3.71 14.11 9.32
CA SER A 160 3.21 15.47 9.50
C SER A 160 2.21 15.94 8.43
N LYS A 161 1.54 15.01 7.75
CA LYS A 161 0.52 15.31 6.74
C LYS A 161 -0.76 15.83 7.41
N ARG A 162 -1.75 16.25 6.61
CA ARG A 162 -3.02 16.79 7.14
C ARG A 162 -3.88 15.68 7.73
N TYR A 163 -3.95 14.56 7.04
CA TYR A 163 -4.66 13.36 7.43
C TYR A 163 -3.71 12.29 7.96
N SER A 164 -4.16 11.60 9.01
CA SER A 164 -3.51 10.41 9.56
C SER A 164 -4.42 9.19 9.40
N ALA A 165 -3.83 8.05 9.01
CA ALA A 165 -4.49 6.75 9.13
C ALA A 165 -4.88 6.51 10.60
N THR A 166 -6.11 6.07 10.83
CA THR A 166 -6.70 6.02 12.17
C THR A 166 -7.64 4.83 12.28
N PHE A 167 -7.63 4.18 13.44
CA PHE A 167 -8.68 3.27 13.85
C PHE A 167 -9.73 4.00 14.67
N TYR A 168 -11.00 3.77 14.34
CA TYR A 168 -12.13 4.10 15.19
C TYR A 168 -12.64 2.79 15.78
N ILE A 169 -12.58 2.64 17.10
CA ILE A 169 -12.89 1.39 17.79
C ILE A 169 -14.21 1.57 18.54
N CYS A 170 -15.18 0.72 18.22
CA CYS A 170 -16.48 0.65 18.87
C CYS A 170 -16.52 -0.61 19.75
N GLN A 171 -16.94 -0.44 21.01
CA GLN A 171 -17.17 -1.52 21.96
C GLN A 171 -18.58 -1.37 22.50
N TRP A 172 -19.22 -2.49 22.86
CA TRP A 172 -20.60 -2.52 23.34
C TRP A 172 -20.75 -3.54 24.47
N GLU A 173 -21.86 -3.47 25.20
CA GLU A 173 -22.11 -4.29 26.39
C GLU A 173 -22.44 -5.76 26.08
N GLN A 174 -23.40 -6.01 25.18
CA GLN A 174 -23.91 -7.35 24.84
C GLN A 174 -23.00 -8.09 23.85
N LYS A 175 -21.93 -8.67 24.37
CA LYS A 175 -20.82 -9.28 23.60
C LYS A 175 -21.20 -10.52 22.77
N GLU A 176 -22.36 -11.13 23.02
CA GLU A 176 -22.86 -12.29 22.28
C GLU A 176 -23.40 -11.92 20.88
N LEU A 177 -23.83 -10.68 20.69
CA LEU A 177 -24.34 -10.19 19.41
C LEU A 177 -23.24 -9.47 18.64
N ILE A 178 -23.10 -9.78 17.36
CA ILE A 178 -22.17 -9.11 16.44
C ILE A 178 -22.99 -8.10 15.62
N PRO A 179 -22.60 -6.81 15.58
CA PRO A 179 -23.29 -5.86 14.73
C PRO A 179 -23.04 -6.21 13.26
N TYR A 180 -24.06 -6.16 12.41
CA TYR A 180 -23.90 -6.36 10.97
C TYR A 180 -23.51 -5.07 10.25
N ALA A 181 -23.83 -3.91 10.84
CA ALA A 181 -23.54 -2.60 10.29
C ALA A 181 -23.13 -1.61 11.37
N VAL A 182 -22.27 -0.66 10.99
CA VAL A 182 -21.82 0.45 11.84
C VAL A 182 -21.72 1.75 11.05
N SER A 183 -22.00 2.86 11.72
CA SER A 183 -21.83 4.21 11.21
C SER A 183 -21.12 5.07 12.25
N LEU A 184 -20.30 6.03 11.80
CA LEU A 184 -19.74 7.07 12.65
C LEU A 184 -20.49 8.38 12.48
N VAL A 185 -20.82 9.02 13.60
CA VAL A 185 -21.53 10.30 13.66
C VAL A 185 -20.89 11.25 14.67
N THR A 186 -21.22 12.54 14.58
CA THR A 186 -20.65 13.55 15.48
C THR A 186 -21.59 13.99 16.60
N SER A 187 -22.86 13.60 16.50
CA SER A 187 -23.86 13.73 17.56
C SER A 187 -24.67 12.44 17.68
N LEU A 188 -25.07 12.06 18.89
CA LEU A 188 -25.65 10.75 19.23
C LEU A 188 -26.77 10.30 18.26
N CYS A 189 -27.77 11.16 18.03
CA CYS A 189 -28.93 10.88 17.18
C CYS A 189 -28.84 11.48 15.77
N GLU A 190 -27.64 11.84 15.31
CA GLU A 190 -27.45 12.42 13.99
C GLU A 190 -27.73 11.38 12.90
N LYS A 191 -28.34 11.81 11.79
CA LYS A 191 -28.53 10.95 10.61
C LYS A 191 -27.19 10.66 9.95
N PRO A 192 -26.73 9.39 9.91
CA PRO A 192 -25.41 9.06 9.39
C PRO A 192 -25.33 9.23 7.86
N THR A 193 -24.17 9.71 7.38
CA THR A 193 -23.80 9.80 5.95
C THR A 193 -22.94 8.63 5.48
N ASN A 194 -22.63 7.69 6.37
CA ASN A 194 -21.83 6.50 6.09
C ASN A 194 -22.51 5.27 6.68
N PHE A 195 -22.36 4.13 6.02
CA PHE A 195 -22.79 2.81 6.48
C PHE A 195 -21.74 1.79 6.07
N LEU A 196 -21.11 1.16 7.05
CA LEU A 196 -20.11 0.13 6.84
C LEU A 196 -20.68 -1.22 7.22
N SER A 197 -20.57 -2.20 6.31
CA SER A 197 -20.80 -3.60 6.66
C SER A 197 -19.69 -4.04 7.60
N VAL A 198 -20.06 -4.63 8.73
CA VAL A 198 -19.08 -5.18 9.68
C VAL A 198 -18.67 -6.55 9.17
N GLN A 199 -17.41 -6.68 8.78
CA GLN A 199 -16.87 -7.93 8.27
C GLN A 199 -16.52 -8.88 9.42
N HIS A 200 -17.05 -10.11 9.36
CA HIS A 200 -16.90 -11.10 10.43
C HIS A 200 -16.53 -12.49 9.90
N ASN A 201 -15.70 -12.56 8.85
CA ASN A 201 -15.22 -13.84 8.34
C ASN A 201 -14.17 -14.44 9.28
N LEU A 202 -14.54 -15.48 10.02
CA LEU A 202 -13.71 -16.12 11.05
C LEU A 202 -12.96 -17.37 10.56
N GLU A 203 -13.16 -17.78 9.30
CA GLU A 203 -12.57 -19.01 8.77
C GLU A 203 -11.22 -18.76 8.12
N GLN A 204 -10.22 -19.55 8.52
CA GLN A 204 -8.89 -19.50 7.90
C GLN A 204 -8.96 -20.09 6.49
N LYS A 205 -8.58 -19.29 5.49
CA LYS A 205 -8.57 -19.67 4.07
C LYS A 205 -7.17 -19.94 3.55
N TRP A 206 -6.18 -19.19 4.04
CA TRP A 206 -4.81 -19.22 3.53
C TRP A 206 -3.78 -19.37 4.64
N LYS A 207 -2.69 -20.07 4.36
CA LYS A 207 -1.53 -20.07 5.28
C LYS A 207 -0.71 -18.80 5.11
N PHE A 208 -0.44 -18.41 3.87
CA PHE A 208 0.30 -17.19 3.55
C PHE A 208 -0.49 -16.37 2.53
N SER A 209 -0.82 -15.14 2.92
CA SER A 209 -1.26 -14.11 1.99
C SER A 209 -0.20 -13.02 1.87
N LEU A 210 -0.31 -12.19 0.84
CA LEU A 210 0.60 -11.07 0.62
C LEU A 210 -0.17 -9.78 0.39
N CYS A 211 0.31 -8.71 1.01
CA CYS A 211 -0.22 -7.36 0.86
C CYS A 211 0.86 -6.40 0.41
N LEU A 212 0.52 -5.63 -0.62
CA LEU A 212 1.39 -4.61 -1.19
C LEU A 212 0.95 -3.20 -0.82
N THR A 213 1.87 -2.28 -1.08
CA THR A 213 1.55 -0.87 -1.13
C THR A 213 0.61 -0.53 -2.29
N PRO A 214 -0.22 0.53 -2.17
CA PRO A 214 -1.21 0.84 -3.19
C PRO A 214 -0.61 1.13 -4.57
N PHE A 215 -1.19 0.53 -5.62
CA PHE A 215 -0.86 0.89 -7.00
C PHE A 215 -1.18 2.35 -7.25
N ASN A 216 -0.23 3.07 -7.83
CA ASN A 216 -0.32 4.49 -8.06
C ASN A 216 0.35 4.90 -9.38
N PHE A 217 0.20 6.17 -9.75
CA PHE A 217 0.81 6.75 -10.95
C PHE A 217 0.57 5.96 -12.25
N ARG A 218 -0.63 5.41 -12.45
CA ARG A 218 -0.96 4.54 -13.60
C ARG A 218 0.06 3.42 -13.76
N TYR A 219 0.30 2.69 -12.68
CA TYR A 219 1.26 1.60 -12.69
C TYR A 219 0.98 0.65 -13.86
N SER A 220 1.93 0.58 -14.80
CA SER A 220 1.75 -0.08 -16.10
C SER A 220 2.88 -1.07 -16.43
N ARG A 221 3.61 -1.56 -15.43
CA ARG A 221 4.68 -2.57 -15.60
C ARG A 221 4.12 -3.96 -15.36
N ALA A 222 3.37 -4.48 -16.34
CA ALA A 222 2.74 -5.80 -16.26
C ALA A 222 3.77 -6.93 -16.07
N TYR A 223 4.96 -6.81 -16.68
CA TYR A 223 6.07 -7.76 -16.48
C TYR A 223 6.50 -7.89 -15.02
N GLU A 224 6.63 -6.77 -14.31
CA GLU A 224 7.04 -6.73 -12.90
C GLU A 224 5.93 -7.27 -11.99
N LEU A 225 4.66 -6.98 -12.29
CA LEU A 225 3.54 -7.56 -11.56
C LEU A 225 3.46 -9.08 -11.71
N VAL A 226 3.57 -9.60 -12.93
CA VAL A 226 3.54 -11.05 -13.18
C VAL A 226 4.69 -11.76 -12.48
N GLU A 227 5.92 -11.22 -12.59
CA GLU A 227 7.07 -11.78 -11.89
C GLU A 227 6.89 -11.74 -10.37
N MET A 228 6.34 -10.64 -9.84
CA MET A 228 6.03 -10.50 -8.41
C MET A 228 5.06 -11.58 -7.92
N ILE A 229 3.95 -11.81 -8.64
CA ILE A 229 2.97 -12.83 -8.27
C ILE A 229 3.60 -14.22 -8.39
N GLU A 230 4.20 -14.57 -9.53
CA GLU A 230 4.65 -15.94 -9.76
C GLU A 230 5.83 -16.34 -8.87
N LEU A 231 6.79 -15.44 -8.61
CA LEU A 231 7.88 -15.74 -7.69
C LEU A 231 7.38 -15.85 -6.24
N ASN A 232 6.47 -14.98 -5.78
CA ASN A 232 5.90 -15.12 -4.44
C ASN A 232 5.05 -16.40 -4.30
N ARG A 233 4.37 -16.84 -5.36
CA ARG A 233 3.68 -18.14 -5.37
C ARG A 233 4.66 -19.32 -5.28
N LEU A 234 5.82 -19.24 -5.92
CA LEU A 234 6.90 -20.24 -5.74
C LEU A 234 7.44 -20.24 -4.30
N LEU A 235 7.46 -19.07 -3.66
CA LEU A 235 7.86 -18.90 -2.26
C LEU A 235 6.77 -19.30 -1.25
N GLY A 236 5.62 -19.79 -1.71
CA GLY A 236 4.55 -20.34 -0.88
C GLY A 236 3.41 -19.37 -0.53
N VAL A 237 3.32 -18.21 -1.17
CA VAL A 237 2.16 -17.31 -1.05
C VAL A 237 0.97 -17.86 -1.83
N GLU A 238 -0.19 -17.96 -1.18
CA GLU A 238 -1.41 -18.56 -1.74
C GLU A 238 -2.38 -17.52 -2.31
N HIS A 239 -2.45 -16.33 -1.70
CA HIS A 239 -3.41 -15.29 -2.10
C HIS A 239 -2.85 -13.88 -1.91
N PHE A 240 -3.30 -12.96 -2.76
CA PHE A 240 -2.74 -11.61 -2.86
C PHE A 240 -3.83 -10.55 -2.70
N PHE A 241 -3.57 -9.54 -1.88
CA PHE A 241 -4.44 -8.38 -1.71
C PHE A 241 -3.75 -7.13 -2.24
N PHE A 242 -4.34 -6.52 -3.26
CA PHE A 242 -3.83 -5.31 -3.86
C PHE A 242 -4.81 -4.15 -3.72
N TYR A 243 -4.29 -2.98 -3.42
CA TYR A 243 -5.05 -1.75 -3.34
C TYR A 243 -4.83 -0.95 -4.61
N ASN A 244 -5.88 -0.80 -5.42
CA ASN A 244 -5.78 -0.09 -6.69
C ASN A 244 -6.25 1.37 -6.53
N TYR A 245 -5.31 2.30 -6.44
CA TYR A 245 -5.61 3.72 -6.65
C TYR A 245 -5.51 4.08 -8.13
N SER A 246 -4.47 3.61 -8.82
CA SER A 246 -4.33 3.80 -10.26
C SER A 246 -3.37 2.80 -10.93
N THR A 247 -3.89 2.10 -11.94
CA THR A 247 -3.19 1.16 -12.82
C THR A 247 -3.34 1.56 -14.29
N GLY A 248 -2.48 0.99 -15.14
CA GLY A 248 -2.63 1.02 -16.60
C GLY A 248 -3.46 -0.14 -17.13
N SER A 249 -3.95 -0.03 -18.36
CA SER A 249 -4.84 -1.03 -18.97
C SER A 249 -4.22 -2.42 -19.08
N ASN A 250 -2.91 -2.49 -19.35
CA ASN A 250 -2.20 -3.77 -19.40
C ASN A 250 -2.16 -4.45 -18.02
N VAL A 251 -1.94 -3.68 -16.95
CA VAL A 251 -1.96 -4.20 -15.59
C VAL A 251 -3.38 -4.60 -15.17
N ASP A 252 -4.41 -3.85 -15.58
CA ASP A 252 -5.80 -4.23 -15.33
C ASP A 252 -6.13 -5.60 -15.92
N GLU A 253 -5.67 -5.90 -17.14
CA GLU A 253 -5.90 -7.18 -17.80
C GLU A 253 -5.15 -8.34 -17.12
N VAL A 254 -3.93 -8.11 -16.66
CA VAL A 254 -3.20 -9.06 -15.81
C VAL A 254 -3.97 -9.33 -14.51
N LEU A 255 -4.42 -8.27 -13.82
CA LEU A 255 -5.17 -8.39 -12.58
C LEU A 255 -6.49 -9.14 -12.79
N ASP A 256 -7.26 -8.80 -13.83
CA ASP A 256 -8.52 -9.46 -14.17
C ASP A 256 -8.32 -10.98 -14.35
N THR A 257 -7.21 -11.39 -14.94
CA THR A 257 -6.85 -12.81 -15.08
C THR A 257 -6.64 -13.50 -13.72
N TYR A 258 -5.81 -12.92 -12.85
CA TYR A 258 -5.56 -13.50 -11.52
C TYR A 258 -6.76 -13.42 -10.57
N ILE A 259 -7.64 -12.43 -10.75
CA ILE A 259 -8.92 -12.32 -10.03
C ILE A 259 -9.83 -13.49 -10.44
N ASN A 260 -9.95 -13.77 -11.74
CA ASN A 260 -10.79 -14.86 -12.24
C ASN A 260 -10.29 -16.24 -11.78
N GLU A 261 -8.98 -16.39 -11.54
CA GLU A 261 -8.38 -17.60 -10.97
C GLU A 261 -8.51 -17.70 -9.44
N GLY A 262 -9.03 -16.67 -8.77
CA GLY A 262 -9.13 -16.62 -7.30
C GLY A 262 -7.79 -16.42 -6.57
N VAL A 263 -6.74 -16.03 -7.29
CA VAL A 263 -5.39 -15.82 -6.75
C VAL A 263 -5.24 -14.41 -6.16
N VAL A 264 -5.92 -13.42 -6.74
CA VAL A 264 -5.82 -12.02 -6.34
C VAL A 264 -7.18 -11.46 -5.94
N LYS A 265 -7.22 -10.70 -4.84
CA LYS A 265 -8.29 -9.76 -4.49
C LYS A 265 -7.77 -8.34 -4.70
N VAL A 266 -8.40 -7.61 -5.62
CA VAL A 266 -8.19 -6.16 -5.75
C VAL A 266 -9.25 -5.41 -4.94
N ILE A 267 -8.79 -4.47 -4.11
CA ILE A 267 -9.59 -3.50 -3.38
C ILE A 267 -9.49 -2.16 -4.10
N GLN A 268 -10.62 -1.56 -4.44
CA GLN A 268 -10.64 -0.24 -5.07
C GLN A 268 -10.29 0.84 -4.03
N TRP A 269 -9.23 1.62 -4.29
CA TRP A 269 -8.62 2.51 -3.29
C TRP A 269 -8.74 3.99 -3.64
N HIS A 270 -9.92 4.43 -4.09
CA HIS A 270 -10.17 5.81 -4.52
C HIS A 270 -10.21 6.79 -3.34
N LEU A 271 -9.10 7.47 -3.07
CA LEU A 271 -8.95 8.36 -1.91
C LEU A 271 -9.71 9.70 -2.09
N PRO A 272 -10.47 10.15 -1.07
CA PRO A 272 -11.29 11.37 -1.15
C PRO A 272 -10.52 12.66 -0.81
N ILE A 273 -9.18 12.62 -0.91
CA ILE A 273 -8.27 13.68 -0.49
C ILE A 273 -7.12 13.82 -1.49
N LEU A 274 -6.39 14.93 -1.43
CA LEU A 274 -5.25 15.13 -2.33
C LEU A 274 -4.12 14.15 -1.96
N VAL A 275 -3.67 13.41 -2.96
CA VAL A 275 -2.51 12.51 -2.90
C VAL A 275 -1.44 13.00 -3.86
N ASP A 276 -0.29 12.33 -3.84
CA ASP A 276 0.80 12.64 -4.76
C ASP A 276 0.33 12.54 -6.22
N ARG A 277 0.74 13.53 -7.03
CA ARG A 277 0.43 13.59 -8.47
C ARG A 277 1.74 13.78 -9.23
N TRP A 278 1.78 13.23 -10.44
CA TRP A 278 2.88 13.46 -11.38
C TRP A 278 2.39 14.23 -12.60
N PRO A 279 3.04 15.35 -12.98
CA PRO A 279 4.11 16.03 -12.24
C PRO A 279 3.57 16.66 -10.92
N PRO A 280 4.44 16.88 -9.91
CA PRO A 280 4.02 17.45 -8.64
C PRO A 280 3.45 18.86 -8.82
N ASN A 281 2.22 19.10 -8.35
CA ASN A 281 1.55 20.40 -8.49
C ASN A 281 0.92 20.93 -7.20
N LYS A 282 0.63 20.07 -6.23
CA LYS A 282 0.08 20.40 -4.92
C LYS A 282 0.68 19.46 -3.88
N LYS A 283 0.72 19.93 -2.63
CA LYS A 283 1.14 19.12 -1.50
C LYS A 283 0.08 18.07 -1.19
N GLU A 284 0.49 16.82 -1.09
CA GLU A 284 -0.32 15.70 -0.68
C GLU A 284 -0.79 15.86 0.78
N GLU A 285 -2.05 15.51 1.02
CA GLU A 285 -2.70 15.66 2.32
C GLU A 285 -2.57 14.41 3.20
N VAL A 286 -2.15 13.28 2.62
CA VAL A 286 -1.83 12.02 3.28
C VAL A 286 -0.55 11.44 2.69
N HIS A 287 0.21 10.70 3.49
CA HIS A 287 1.45 10.09 3.02
C HIS A 287 1.17 8.91 2.08
N TYR A 288 1.83 8.90 0.91
CA TYR A 288 1.94 7.78 -0.02
C TYR A 288 0.62 7.02 -0.24
N PHE A 289 -0.38 7.70 -0.80
CA PHE A 289 -1.70 7.12 -1.12
C PHE A 289 -2.34 6.39 0.08
N ALA A 290 -2.19 6.96 1.28
CA ALA A 290 -2.70 6.40 2.53
C ALA A 290 -2.23 4.96 2.80
N GLN A 291 -0.98 4.64 2.44
CA GLN A 291 -0.39 3.32 2.63
C GLN A 291 -0.58 2.75 4.03
N LEU A 292 -0.44 3.55 5.08
CA LEU A 292 -0.67 3.07 6.45
C LEU A 292 -2.11 2.57 6.68
N ALA A 293 -3.10 3.21 6.05
CA ALA A 293 -4.48 2.76 6.10
C ALA A 293 -4.65 1.46 5.30
N SER A 294 -4.02 1.31 4.13
CA SER A 294 -4.15 0.08 3.32
C SER A 294 -3.46 -1.12 3.96
N LEU A 295 -2.28 -0.92 4.56
CA LEU A 295 -1.57 -1.97 5.30
C LEU A 295 -2.41 -2.48 6.47
N ASN A 296 -3.04 -1.58 7.22
CA ASN A 296 -3.87 -1.95 8.35
C ASN A 296 -5.26 -2.46 7.93
N ASP A 297 -5.85 -1.98 6.82
CA ASP A 297 -7.03 -2.63 6.22
C ASP A 297 -6.73 -4.07 5.87
N CYS A 298 -5.58 -4.34 5.22
CA CYS A 298 -5.17 -5.69 4.88
C CYS A 298 -5.02 -6.57 6.14
N LEU A 299 -4.39 -6.05 7.19
CA LEU A 299 -4.21 -6.77 8.45
C LEU A 299 -5.55 -7.27 9.00
N TYR A 300 -6.55 -6.41 9.05
CA TYR A 300 -7.84 -6.74 9.65
C TYR A 300 -8.75 -7.54 8.73
N ARG A 301 -8.70 -7.29 7.42
CA ARG A 301 -9.32 -8.14 6.40
C ARG A 301 -8.81 -9.57 6.45
N ASN A 302 -7.56 -9.75 6.87
CA ASN A 302 -6.89 -11.03 6.99
C ASN A 302 -6.67 -11.51 8.42
N LEU A 303 -7.33 -10.90 9.41
CA LEU A 303 -7.12 -11.23 10.82
C LEU A 303 -7.37 -12.72 11.13
N TYR A 304 -8.40 -13.29 10.50
CA TYR A 304 -8.80 -14.68 10.67
C TYR A 304 -8.58 -15.53 9.41
N THR A 305 -8.56 -14.92 8.23
CA THR A 305 -8.47 -15.66 6.96
C THR A 305 -7.06 -16.07 6.58
N SER A 306 -6.03 -15.45 7.17
CA SER A 306 -4.63 -15.79 6.89
C SER A 306 -3.87 -16.15 8.16
N LYS A 307 -3.10 -17.26 8.13
CA LYS A 307 -2.18 -17.60 9.22
C LYS A 307 -1.01 -16.62 9.30
N TYR A 308 -0.46 -16.23 8.14
CA TYR A 308 0.59 -15.24 8.00
C TYR A 308 0.29 -14.27 6.85
N ILE A 309 0.68 -13.01 7.02
CA ILE A 309 0.60 -11.98 5.98
C ILE A 309 2.02 -11.49 5.67
N VAL A 310 2.42 -11.57 4.42
CA VAL A 310 3.66 -11.01 3.88
C VAL A 310 3.42 -9.57 3.48
N TYR A 311 4.23 -8.63 3.99
CA TYR A 311 4.21 -7.24 3.57
C TYR A 311 5.47 -6.90 2.80
N THR A 312 5.35 -6.56 1.52
CA THR A 312 6.45 -6.14 0.64
C THR A 312 6.01 -5.03 -0.31
N ASP A 313 6.93 -4.49 -1.12
CA ASP A 313 6.64 -3.68 -2.30
C ASP A 313 6.70 -4.53 -3.59
N LEU A 314 6.27 -3.96 -4.73
CA LEU A 314 6.25 -4.67 -6.03
C LEU A 314 7.63 -5.12 -6.51
N ASP A 315 8.65 -4.37 -6.13
CA ASP A 315 10.05 -4.59 -6.47
C ASP A 315 10.83 -5.30 -5.36
N GLU A 316 10.14 -5.92 -4.40
CA GLU A 316 10.75 -6.53 -3.24
C GLU A 316 10.34 -8.00 -3.03
N PHE A 317 11.33 -8.83 -2.66
CA PHE A 317 11.13 -10.27 -2.42
C PHE A 317 11.84 -10.72 -1.16
N ILE A 318 11.14 -11.44 -0.28
CA ILE A 318 11.77 -12.10 0.86
C ILE A 318 12.30 -13.46 0.38
N ILE A 319 13.62 -13.59 0.29
CA ILE A 319 14.27 -14.77 -0.26
C ILE A 319 14.93 -15.59 0.86
N PRO A 320 14.43 -16.82 1.14
CA PRO A 320 15.10 -17.76 2.02
C PRO A 320 16.43 -18.23 1.42
N ARG A 321 17.43 -18.48 2.25
CA ARG A 321 18.76 -18.94 1.80
C ARG A 321 19.13 -20.36 2.23
N LYS A 322 18.51 -20.88 3.30
CA LYS A 322 18.74 -22.24 3.82
C LYS A 322 17.51 -23.15 3.70
N THR A 323 16.45 -22.65 3.07
CA THR A 323 15.17 -23.35 2.85
C THR A 323 14.65 -22.93 1.48
N THR A 324 13.61 -23.60 0.99
CA THR A 324 13.06 -23.40 -0.37
C THR A 324 11.92 -22.40 -0.45
N ASP A 325 11.30 -22.03 0.67
CA ASP A 325 10.06 -21.24 0.68
C ASP A 325 9.82 -20.62 2.07
N LEU A 326 8.86 -19.68 2.13
CA LEU A 326 8.51 -18.98 3.37
C LEU A 326 7.90 -19.91 4.42
N PRO A 327 7.00 -20.86 4.08
CA PRO A 327 6.49 -21.82 5.07
C PRO A 327 7.59 -22.62 5.77
N SER A 328 8.55 -23.16 5.01
CA SER A 328 9.69 -23.91 5.54
C SER A 328 10.59 -23.04 6.39
N LEU A 329 10.85 -21.80 5.96
CA LEU A 329 11.62 -20.82 6.73
C LEU A 329 10.97 -20.52 8.08
N ILE A 330 9.67 -20.19 8.09
CA ILE A 330 8.95 -19.85 9.32
C ILE A 330 8.83 -21.07 10.24
N SER A 331 8.61 -22.27 9.70
CA SER A 331 8.53 -23.50 10.50
C SER A 331 9.87 -23.84 11.16
N LYS A 332 10.99 -23.51 10.52
CA LYS A 332 12.33 -23.65 11.09
C LYS A 332 12.61 -22.61 12.19
N ILE A 333 12.12 -21.38 12.03
CA ILE A 333 12.38 -20.27 12.96
C ILE A 333 11.47 -20.31 14.21
N ASP A 334 10.18 -20.63 14.01
CA ASP A 334 9.13 -20.61 15.04
C ASP A 334 8.29 -21.90 14.98
N PRO A 335 8.90 -23.07 15.30
CA PRO A 335 8.24 -24.38 15.15
C PRO A 335 6.93 -24.47 15.95
N ASP A 336 6.91 -23.89 17.15
CA ASP A 336 5.74 -23.92 18.04
C ASP A 336 4.67 -22.87 17.66
N SER A 337 4.96 -21.99 16.69
CA SER A 337 4.04 -20.97 16.18
C SER A 337 3.38 -20.08 17.26
N ASN A 338 3.96 -19.92 18.45
CA ASN A 338 3.31 -19.23 19.58
C ASN A 338 4.11 -18.02 20.11
N LYS A 339 5.39 -17.88 19.73
CA LYS A 339 6.29 -16.91 20.36
C LYS A 339 6.39 -15.58 19.64
N TYR A 340 6.25 -15.61 18.30
CA TYR A 340 6.51 -14.44 17.46
C TYR A 340 5.26 -13.99 16.71
N GLY A 341 5.05 -12.68 16.74
CA GLY A 341 3.94 -12.00 16.04
C GLY A 341 4.38 -11.44 14.69
N ALA A 342 5.68 -11.26 14.48
CA ALA A 342 6.24 -10.89 13.19
C ALA A 342 7.69 -11.36 13.01
N PHE A 343 8.12 -11.46 11.76
CA PHE A 343 9.46 -11.83 11.34
C PHE A 343 10.00 -10.71 10.46
N ILE A 344 11.09 -10.07 10.87
CA ILE A 344 11.62 -8.85 10.25
C ILE A 344 12.85 -9.19 9.42
N PHE A 345 12.85 -8.79 8.15
CA PHE A 345 13.91 -9.10 7.19
C PHE A 345 14.72 -7.84 6.87
N ARG A 346 16.05 -7.97 6.78
CA ARG A 346 16.94 -6.87 6.41
C ARG A 346 17.03 -6.74 4.89
N CYS A 347 17.02 -5.49 4.43
CA CYS A 347 17.03 -5.13 3.02
C CYS A 347 18.43 -5.12 2.42
N ILE A 348 18.52 -5.64 1.20
CA ILE A 348 19.68 -5.50 0.33
C ILE A 348 19.23 -5.07 -1.08
N PHE A 349 19.95 -4.13 -1.66
CA PHE A 349 19.56 -3.54 -2.95
C PHE A 349 20.23 -4.22 -4.13
N PHE A 350 19.42 -4.48 -5.16
CA PHE A 350 19.80 -4.86 -6.51
C PHE A 350 19.49 -3.67 -7.41
N ARG A 351 20.50 -3.07 -8.04
CA ARG A 351 20.30 -1.90 -8.89
C ARG A 351 19.99 -2.33 -10.32
N LYS A 352 18.84 -1.87 -10.83
CA LYS A 352 18.34 -2.25 -12.15
C LYS A 352 19.27 -1.81 -13.29
N GLU A 353 20.04 -0.74 -13.08
CA GLU A 353 20.97 -0.14 -14.05
C GLU A 353 22.31 -0.88 -14.14
N TRP A 354 22.65 -1.73 -13.17
CA TRP A 354 23.89 -2.47 -13.21
C TRP A 354 23.89 -3.51 -14.34
N PRO A 355 25.08 -3.87 -14.87
CA PRO A 355 25.15 -4.82 -15.97
C PRO A 355 24.49 -6.15 -15.56
N LYS A 356 23.53 -6.60 -16.37
CA LYS A 356 22.82 -7.87 -16.17
C LYS A 356 23.80 -9.05 -16.14
N LEU A 357 23.32 -10.22 -15.70
CA LEU A 357 24.09 -11.47 -15.68
C LEU A 357 24.79 -11.69 -17.03
N LYS A 358 26.10 -11.97 -17.03
CA LYS A 358 26.90 -12.22 -18.24
C LYS A 358 26.88 -13.70 -18.60
N GLY A 359 27.05 -14.02 -19.87
CA GLY A 359 27.07 -15.39 -20.38
C GLY A 359 25.68 -15.89 -20.76
N ASP A 360 25.63 -16.92 -21.59
CA ASP A 360 24.39 -17.60 -21.92
C ASP A 360 24.03 -18.58 -20.80
N PHE A 361 22.75 -18.63 -20.43
CA PHE A 361 22.21 -19.62 -19.51
C PHE A 361 20.92 -20.15 -20.11
N GLU A 362 20.63 -21.43 -19.89
CA GLU A 362 19.39 -22.02 -20.39
C GLU A 362 18.18 -21.24 -19.90
N GLY A 363 17.38 -20.74 -20.84
CA GLY A 363 16.22 -19.90 -20.57
C GLY A 363 16.47 -18.39 -20.62
N ARG A 364 17.68 -17.93 -20.95
CA ARG A 364 18.02 -16.51 -21.03
C ARG A 364 17.14 -15.75 -22.00
N ALA A 365 16.92 -16.28 -23.20
CA ALA A 365 16.09 -15.64 -24.21
C ALA A 365 14.65 -15.40 -23.69
N GLN A 366 14.10 -16.34 -22.93
CA GLN A 366 12.79 -16.20 -22.28
C GLN A 366 12.83 -15.17 -21.15
N ALA A 367 13.87 -15.16 -20.31
CA ALA A 367 14.04 -14.15 -19.25
C ALA A 367 14.09 -12.73 -19.84
N GLU A 368 14.83 -12.54 -20.93
CA GLU A 368 14.93 -11.26 -21.66
C GLU A 368 13.61 -10.90 -22.34
N LYS A 369 12.95 -11.86 -23.02
CA LYS A 369 11.64 -11.69 -23.64
C LYS A 369 10.60 -11.19 -22.63
N TYR A 370 10.58 -11.75 -21.42
CA TYR A 370 9.60 -11.42 -20.38
C TYR A 370 10.09 -10.35 -19.39
N LYS A 371 11.25 -9.71 -19.66
CA LYS A 371 11.85 -8.68 -18.80
C LYS A 371 11.98 -9.09 -17.32
N SER A 372 12.31 -10.36 -17.05
CA SER A 372 12.45 -10.90 -15.69
C SER A 372 13.61 -10.22 -14.95
N GLU A 373 13.30 -9.35 -13.99
CA GLU A 373 14.30 -8.56 -13.29
C GLU A 373 15.11 -9.44 -12.33
N THR A 374 14.45 -10.40 -11.68
CA THR A 374 15.07 -11.25 -10.67
C THR A 374 16.06 -12.26 -11.26
N LEU A 375 15.86 -12.69 -12.51
CA LEU A 375 16.78 -13.59 -13.22
C LEU A 375 17.90 -12.85 -13.94
N LEU A 376 17.66 -11.60 -14.37
CA LEU A 376 18.66 -10.82 -15.10
C LEU A 376 19.57 -10.00 -14.18
N THR A 377 19.09 -9.58 -13.01
CA THR A 377 19.83 -8.71 -12.08
C THR A 377 20.30 -9.48 -10.85
N VAL A 378 21.47 -10.11 -10.96
CA VAL A 378 22.07 -10.91 -9.87
C VAL A 378 23.09 -10.12 -9.04
N LYS A 379 23.39 -8.88 -9.42
CA LYS A 379 24.38 -8.05 -8.72
C LYS A 379 23.68 -7.18 -7.68
N ARG A 380 24.19 -7.23 -6.46
CA ARG A 380 23.68 -6.45 -5.33
C ARG A 380 24.77 -5.68 -4.59
N GLU A 381 24.33 -4.69 -3.84
CA GLU A 381 25.17 -3.92 -2.93
C GLU A 381 25.78 -4.83 -1.84
N HIS A 382 26.91 -4.39 -1.27
CA HIS A 382 27.45 -4.97 -0.04
C HIS A 382 26.60 -4.60 1.18
N LYS A 383 26.02 -3.40 1.17
CA LYS A 383 25.37 -2.82 2.33
C LYS A 383 24.08 -3.58 2.63
N LEU A 384 24.09 -4.26 3.77
CA LEU A 384 22.88 -4.79 4.39
C LEU A 384 22.29 -3.72 5.31
N TRP A 385 21.10 -3.22 4.98
CA TRP A 385 20.51 -2.10 5.71
C TRP A 385 20.19 -2.44 7.17
N PRO A 386 20.32 -1.47 8.09
CA PRO A 386 19.90 -1.66 9.47
C PRO A 386 18.42 -2.05 9.54
N MET A 387 18.10 -2.85 10.56
CA MET A 387 16.72 -3.27 10.81
C MET A 387 15.80 -2.06 10.98
N TYR A 388 14.57 -2.18 10.47
CA TYR A 388 13.51 -1.16 10.54
C TYR A 388 13.70 0.09 9.67
N GLN A 389 14.83 0.29 8.97
CA GLN A 389 15.00 1.44 8.06
C GLN A 389 14.47 1.18 6.66
N ARG A 390 14.64 -0.05 6.17
CA ARG A 390 14.17 -0.54 4.86
C ARG A 390 13.62 -1.95 4.96
N SER A 391 13.36 -2.41 6.18
CA SER A 391 12.89 -3.76 6.43
C SER A 391 11.47 -3.94 5.91
N LYS A 392 11.18 -5.19 5.57
CA LYS A 392 9.85 -5.72 5.37
C LYS A 392 9.68 -6.94 6.25
N TYR A 393 8.46 -7.43 6.35
CA TYR A 393 8.15 -8.39 7.38
C TYR A 393 6.96 -9.28 7.03
N ILE A 394 6.94 -10.43 7.70
CA ILE A 394 5.80 -11.35 7.72
C ILE A 394 5.18 -11.23 9.11
N VAL A 395 3.86 -11.04 9.20
CA VAL A 395 3.15 -11.03 10.48
C VAL A 395 2.28 -12.26 10.67
N LYS A 396 2.10 -12.66 11.92
CA LYS A 396 0.97 -13.49 12.36
C LYS A 396 -0.15 -12.52 12.78
N PRO A 397 -1.28 -12.44 12.05
CA PRO A 397 -2.27 -11.39 12.28
C PRO A 397 -2.81 -11.36 13.70
N SER A 398 -3.02 -12.52 14.33
CA SER A 398 -3.48 -12.65 15.71
C SER A 398 -2.51 -12.07 16.75
N GLY A 399 -1.22 -11.90 16.43
CA GLY A 399 -0.22 -11.32 17.33
C GLY A 399 0.00 -9.82 17.20
N VAL A 400 -0.59 -9.17 16.19
CA VAL A 400 -0.30 -7.77 15.83
C VAL A 400 -1.56 -6.92 15.76
N GLU A 401 -1.52 -5.73 16.37
CA GLU A 401 -2.64 -4.78 16.34
C GLU A 401 -2.41 -3.62 15.35
N VAL A 402 -1.17 -3.14 15.21
CA VAL A 402 -0.86 -2.02 14.30
C VAL A 402 0.42 -2.29 13.54
N VAL A 403 0.31 -2.35 12.22
CA VAL A 403 1.43 -2.48 11.27
C VAL A 403 1.86 -1.10 10.75
N GLY A 404 3.16 -0.94 10.47
CA GLY A 404 3.77 0.27 9.90
C GLY A 404 4.47 0.00 8.57
N ILE A 405 5.21 0.97 8.03
CA ILE A 405 5.82 0.81 6.69
C ILE A 405 6.98 -0.19 6.71
N HIS A 406 7.84 -0.10 7.74
CA HIS A 406 9.05 -0.93 7.87
C HIS A 406 9.11 -1.76 9.18
N THR A 407 8.08 -1.66 10.01
CA THR A 407 8.01 -2.30 11.33
C THR A 407 6.56 -2.54 11.79
N VAL A 408 6.41 -3.21 12.93
CA VAL A 408 5.16 -3.32 13.68
C VAL A 408 5.19 -2.30 14.83
N TRP A 409 4.09 -1.54 15.00
CA TRP A 409 3.98 -0.50 16.02
C TRP A 409 3.30 -0.96 17.30
N THR A 410 2.33 -1.87 17.20
CA THR A 410 1.60 -2.35 18.38
C THR A 410 1.37 -3.84 18.31
N TRP A 411 1.69 -4.50 19.42
CA TRP A 411 1.65 -5.95 19.61
C TRP A 411 0.46 -6.32 20.49
N ARG A 412 -0.13 -7.49 20.26
CA ARG A 412 -1.00 -8.12 21.27
C ARG A 412 -0.14 -8.79 22.35
N ASN A 413 -0.72 -9.00 23.54
CA ASN A 413 0.02 -9.48 24.71
C ASN A 413 0.79 -10.78 24.43
N GLY A 414 2.02 -10.87 24.92
CA GLY A 414 2.91 -12.04 24.75
C GLY A 414 3.67 -12.11 23.42
N TYR A 415 3.32 -11.30 22.41
CA TYR A 415 3.98 -11.32 21.10
C TYR A 415 5.11 -10.30 20.97
N LYS A 416 6.09 -10.65 20.13
CA LYS A 416 7.21 -9.79 19.75
C LYS A 416 7.70 -10.07 18.33
N ALA A 417 8.58 -9.22 17.84
CA ALA A 417 9.30 -9.44 16.59
C ALA A 417 10.40 -10.50 16.75
N TYR A 418 10.54 -11.37 15.76
CA TYR A 418 11.75 -12.12 15.49
C TYR A 418 12.61 -11.36 14.46
N LYS A 419 13.88 -11.17 14.79
CA LYS A 419 14.87 -10.55 13.91
C LYS A 419 15.50 -11.65 13.08
N VAL A 420 15.08 -11.80 11.83
CA VAL A 420 15.57 -12.89 10.98
C VAL A 420 17.05 -12.65 10.67
N ASN A 421 17.88 -13.67 10.93
CA ASN A 421 19.29 -13.62 10.60
C ASN A 421 19.42 -13.55 9.07
N GLU A 422 20.28 -12.66 8.55
CA GLU A 422 20.50 -12.56 7.12
C GLU A 422 20.89 -13.89 6.47
N ASP A 423 21.50 -14.81 7.23
CA ASP A 423 21.88 -16.15 6.82
C ASP A 423 20.74 -17.11 6.57
N ASP A 424 19.57 -16.83 7.15
CA ASP A 424 18.39 -17.63 6.92
C ASP A 424 17.53 -17.04 5.81
N ALA A 425 17.39 -15.71 5.73
CA ALA A 425 16.68 -15.01 4.65
C ALA A 425 17.05 -13.52 4.54
N ARG A 426 16.84 -12.94 3.35
CA ARG A 426 17.06 -11.51 3.07
C ARG A 426 15.88 -10.92 2.29
N LEU A 427 15.63 -9.63 2.48
CA LEU A 427 14.75 -8.88 1.59
C LEU A 427 15.58 -8.36 0.41
N HIS A 428 15.31 -8.87 -0.79
CA HIS A 428 15.87 -8.39 -2.04
C HIS A 428 15.01 -7.23 -2.55
N HIS A 429 15.61 -6.08 -2.81
CA HIS A 429 14.90 -4.91 -3.33
C HIS A 429 15.52 -4.48 -4.66
N TYR A 430 14.76 -4.64 -5.75
CA TYR A 430 15.17 -4.39 -7.15
C TYR A 430 14.75 -3.02 -7.63
N ARG A 431 15.61 -2.03 -7.47
CA ARG A 431 15.19 -0.63 -7.63
C ARG A 431 16.08 0.15 -8.59
N SER A 432 15.52 1.24 -9.10
CA SER A 432 16.22 2.16 -9.98
C SER A 432 16.77 3.36 -9.22
N TRP A 433 18.02 3.73 -9.52
CA TRP A 433 18.76 4.84 -8.89
C TRP A 433 18.93 5.98 -9.88
N GLU A 434 18.82 7.23 -9.39
CA GLU A 434 19.08 8.43 -10.19
C GLU A 434 20.56 8.58 -10.59
N ASN A 435 21.48 7.98 -9.81
CA ASN A 435 22.91 7.94 -10.10
C ASN A 435 23.36 6.52 -10.48
N PRO A 436 23.38 6.15 -11.77
CA PRO A 436 23.72 4.80 -12.23
C PRO A 436 25.22 4.47 -12.11
N ILE A 437 26.08 5.47 -11.94
CA ILE A 437 27.54 5.34 -11.93
C ILE A 437 28.04 5.33 -10.48
N GLU A 438 27.76 4.25 -9.76
CA GLU A 438 28.51 3.93 -8.55
C GLU A 438 29.59 2.87 -8.86
N PRO A 439 30.88 3.18 -8.64
CA PRO A 439 31.98 2.23 -8.82
C PRO A 439 32.07 1.20 -7.67
N ASN A 440 31.07 1.13 -6.80
CA ASN A 440 31.09 0.27 -5.63
C ASN A 440 31.27 -1.20 -5.99
N SER A 441 31.95 -1.90 -5.08
CA SER A 441 32.10 -3.35 -5.10
C SER A 441 30.74 -4.03 -5.26
N ARG A 442 30.67 -5.08 -6.08
CA ARG A 442 29.44 -5.78 -6.45
C ARG A 442 29.54 -7.20 -5.96
N ILE A 443 28.52 -7.66 -5.23
CA ILE A 443 28.41 -9.09 -4.91
C ILE A 443 27.43 -9.71 -5.90
N ILE A 444 27.84 -10.83 -6.49
CA ILE A 444 26.95 -11.70 -7.25
C ILE A 444 26.18 -12.55 -6.25
N ASP A 445 24.86 -12.51 -6.32
CA ASP A 445 23.95 -13.32 -5.52
C ASP A 445 23.07 -14.14 -6.46
N MET A 446 23.39 -15.42 -6.59
CA MET A 446 22.73 -16.34 -7.51
C MET A 446 21.56 -17.09 -6.86
N ILE A 447 21.18 -16.79 -5.62
CA ILE A 447 20.22 -17.61 -4.85
C ILE A 447 18.86 -17.79 -5.55
N ILE A 448 18.37 -16.77 -6.27
CA ILE A 448 17.12 -16.89 -7.05
C ILE A 448 17.34 -17.78 -8.26
N HIS A 449 18.46 -17.55 -8.96
CA HIS A 449 18.82 -18.30 -10.16
C HIS A 449 19.02 -19.80 -9.83
N ASP A 450 19.77 -20.11 -8.78
CA ASP A 450 20.14 -21.47 -8.42
C ASP A 450 18.94 -22.30 -7.93
N ASN A 451 17.95 -21.67 -7.29
CA ASN A 451 16.84 -22.38 -6.65
C ASN A 451 15.50 -22.28 -7.38
N TYR A 452 15.28 -21.23 -8.18
CA TYR A 452 13.95 -20.91 -8.73
C TYR A 452 13.93 -20.64 -10.23
N LYS A 453 15.08 -20.50 -10.91
CA LYS A 453 15.14 -20.09 -12.33
C LYS A 453 14.23 -20.92 -13.23
N ASP A 454 14.39 -22.24 -13.24
CA ASP A 454 13.65 -23.10 -14.17
C ASP A 454 12.13 -23.03 -13.93
N LYS A 455 11.73 -23.11 -12.65
CA LYS A 455 10.32 -23.01 -12.25
C LYS A 455 9.71 -21.63 -12.52
N LEU A 456 10.50 -20.56 -12.33
CA LEU A 456 10.05 -19.20 -12.59
C LEU A 456 9.88 -18.98 -14.09
N LEU A 457 10.85 -19.40 -14.90
CA LEU A 457 10.75 -19.34 -16.36
C LEU A 457 9.55 -20.11 -16.90
N GLU A 458 9.30 -21.32 -16.38
CA GLU A 458 8.13 -22.12 -16.75
C GLU A 458 6.83 -21.35 -16.46
N ARG A 459 6.68 -20.80 -15.25
CA ARG A 459 5.50 -20.02 -14.85
C ARG A 459 5.32 -18.74 -15.64
N LEU A 460 6.41 -18.00 -15.87
CA LEU A 460 6.40 -16.81 -16.71
C LEU A 460 5.95 -17.16 -18.13
N ASN A 461 6.49 -18.24 -18.70
CA ASN A 461 6.10 -18.69 -20.03
C ASN A 461 4.62 -19.08 -20.10
N GLN A 462 4.14 -19.89 -19.16
CA GLN A 462 2.73 -20.27 -19.06
C GLN A 462 1.82 -19.03 -18.94
N ARG A 463 2.20 -18.06 -18.09
CA ARG A 463 1.42 -16.85 -17.89
C ARG A 463 1.36 -15.98 -19.14
N TRP A 464 2.51 -15.71 -19.77
CA TRP A 464 2.55 -14.86 -20.96
C TRP A 464 1.94 -15.54 -22.20
N MET A 465 1.84 -16.87 -22.24
CA MET A 465 1.04 -17.57 -23.26
C MET A 465 -0.46 -17.33 -23.12
N GLN A 466 -0.96 -17.08 -21.90
CA GLN A 466 -2.37 -16.74 -21.64
C GLN A 466 -2.66 -15.25 -21.86
N LEU A 467 -1.62 -14.42 -21.98
CA LEU A 467 -1.70 -12.97 -22.13
C LEU A 467 -0.94 -12.51 -23.39
N PRO A 468 -1.21 -13.10 -24.59
CA PRO A 468 -0.39 -12.88 -25.78
C PRO A 468 -0.45 -11.44 -26.29
N ASP A 469 -1.56 -10.74 -26.06
CA ASP A 469 -1.81 -9.38 -26.55
C ASP A 469 -1.54 -8.30 -25.50
N VAL A 470 -1.17 -8.68 -24.28
CA VAL A 470 -0.93 -7.75 -23.17
C VAL A 470 0.47 -7.15 -23.29
N PRO A 471 0.62 -5.81 -23.44
CA PRO A 471 1.93 -5.18 -23.43
C PRO A 471 2.62 -5.38 -22.08
N LEU A 472 3.89 -5.78 -22.10
CA LEU A 472 4.71 -5.94 -20.89
C LEU A 472 4.79 -4.64 -20.08
N ASP A 473 4.91 -3.50 -20.76
CA ASP A 473 4.95 -2.18 -20.18
C ASP A 473 4.31 -1.12 -21.08
N ILE A 474 3.67 -0.13 -20.46
CA ILE A 474 3.18 1.08 -21.13
C ILE A 474 3.89 2.29 -20.53
N PRO A 475 4.65 3.08 -21.33
CA PRO A 475 5.28 4.30 -20.86
C PRO A 475 4.26 5.27 -20.27
N ILE A 476 4.58 5.87 -19.12
CA ILE A 476 3.66 6.80 -18.45
C ILE A 476 3.35 8.04 -19.33
N SER A 477 4.26 8.42 -20.22
CA SER A 477 4.09 9.50 -21.19
C SER A 477 2.95 9.26 -22.18
N ASN A 478 2.52 8.01 -22.39
CA ASN A 478 1.42 7.68 -23.29
C ASN A 478 0.05 8.04 -22.70
N TYR A 479 0.00 8.34 -21.40
CA TYR A 479 -1.19 8.79 -20.72
C TYR A 479 -1.32 10.33 -20.81
N THR A 480 -2.09 10.80 -21.79
CA THR A 480 -2.23 12.24 -22.15
C THR A 480 -3.08 13.07 -21.19
N HIS A 481 -3.75 12.45 -20.22
CA HIS A 481 -4.60 13.13 -19.25
C HIS A 481 -4.10 12.94 -17.83
N PRO A 482 -4.14 13.97 -16.96
CA PRO A 482 -3.90 13.79 -15.53
C PRO A 482 -4.88 12.75 -14.96
N LEU A 483 -4.45 11.97 -13.96
CA LEU A 483 -5.38 11.25 -13.10
C LEU A 483 -6.34 12.26 -12.48
N ARG A 484 -7.66 12.09 -12.71
CA ARG A 484 -8.68 12.99 -12.18
C ARG A 484 -8.73 12.88 -10.66
#